data_AF-A0A7D9DGC1-F1
#
_entry.id   AF-A0A7D9DGC1-F1
#
_cell.length_a   1.000
_cell.length_b   1.000
_cell.length_c   1.000
_cell.angle_alpha   90.00
_cell.angle_beta   90.00
_cell.angle_gamma   90.00
#
_symmetry.space_group_name_H-M   'P 1'
#
loop_
_entity.id
_entity.type
_entity.pdbx_description
1 polymer ?
#
loop_
_entity_poly.entity_id
_entity_poly.type
_entity_poly.pdbx_seq_one_letter_code
_entity_poly.pdbx_strand_id
1 'polypeptide(L)'
;MVWGNCGKTLKGMLQRLQNRAARVISGDSYEVRFLDILSKLNWKTLEERRNEQQLKCVSKALTCQCPENISNMFTMSNSERYDLRSNNSKLVLAKPKTNSLKRTFRYAAAKVWNQSVS
;
A
#
# COMPACT_ATOMS: atom_id res chain seq x y z
N MET A 1 2.05 -9.83 -3.99
CA MET A 1 2.56 -8.52 -4.46
C MET A 1 4.07 -8.46 -4.28
N VAL A 2 4.83 -8.61 -5.36
CA VAL A 2 6.31 -8.66 -5.34
C VAL A 2 6.94 -7.24 -5.48
N TRP A 3 6.14 -6.23 -5.80
CA TRP A 3 6.63 -4.92 -6.28
C TRP A 3 6.65 -3.78 -5.23
N GLY A 4 6.31 -4.05 -3.97
CA GLY A 4 6.21 -2.99 -2.95
C GLY A 4 7.53 -2.29 -2.65
N ASN A 5 8.65 -3.00 -2.78
CA ASN A 5 9.97 -2.55 -2.38
C ASN A 5 10.94 -2.39 -3.56
N CYS A 6 10.42 -2.03 -4.74
CA CYS A 6 11.26 -1.74 -5.90
C CYS A 6 12.24 -0.60 -5.61
N GLY A 7 13.47 -0.75 -6.11
CA GLY A 7 14.50 0.28 -6.00
C GLY A 7 14.03 1.63 -6.53
N LYS A 8 14.61 2.72 -5.99
CA LYS A 8 14.25 4.11 -6.34
C LYS A 8 14.24 4.32 -7.87
N THR A 9 15.16 3.67 -8.58
CA THR A 9 15.28 3.70 -10.05
C THR A 9 14.05 3.18 -10.77
N LEU A 10 13.53 2.00 -10.39
CA LEU A 10 12.37 1.41 -11.04
C LEU A 10 11.10 2.22 -10.74
N LYS A 11 10.99 2.78 -9.53
CA LYS A 11 9.91 3.71 -9.19
C LYS A 11 9.95 4.95 -10.10
N GLY A 12 11.13 5.52 -10.31
CA GLY A 12 11.32 6.67 -11.20
C GLY A 12 10.96 6.35 -12.66
N MET A 13 11.35 5.17 -13.15
CA MET A 13 11.00 4.72 -14.51
C MET A 13 9.49 4.55 -14.68
N LEU A 14 8.83 3.92 -13.71
CA LEU A 14 7.39 3.73 -13.72
C LEU A 14 6.63 5.06 -13.67
N GLN A 15 7.11 6.01 -12.86
CA GLN A 15 6.54 7.35 -12.80
C GLN A 15 6.68 8.07 -14.14
N ARG A 16 7.86 8.03 -14.78
CA ARG A 16 8.06 8.63 -16.12
C ARG A 16 7.15 8.02 -17.17
N LEU A 17 6.97 6.69 -17.14
CA LEU A 17 6.07 5.99 -18.05
C LEU A 17 4.63 6.43 -17.86
N GLN A 18 4.14 6.50 -16.62
CA GLN A 18 2.79 6.96 -16.34
C GLN A 18 2.59 8.42 -16.73
N ASN A 19 3.56 9.30 -16.46
CA ASN A 19 3.53 10.69 -16.89
C ASN A 19 3.42 10.81 -18.40
N ARG A 20 4.15 9.97 -19.15
CA ARG A 20 4.10 9.95 -20.61
C ARG A 20 2.73 9.49 -21.12
N ALA A 21 2.20 8.39 -20.57
CA ALA A 21 0.88 7.88 -20.94
C ALA A 21 -0.23 8.90 -20.66
N ALA A 22 -0.21 9.53 -19.49
CA ALA A 22 -1.17 10.57 -19.11
C ALA A 22 -1.14 11.75 -20.09
N ARG A 23 0.05 12.20 -20.50
CA ARG A 23 0.20 13.28 -21.49
C ARG A 23 -0.32 12.91 -22.87
N VAL A 24 -0.06 11.69 -23.33
CA VAL A 24 -0.55 11.22 -24.65
C VAL A 24 -2.08 11.23 -24.69
N ILE A 25 -2.73 10.87 -23.58
CA ILE A 25 -4.19 10.86 -23.48
C ILE A 25 -4.77 12.27 -23.33
N SER A 26 -4.15 13.11 -22.50
CA SER A 26 -4.64 14.47 -22.22
C SER A 26 -4.34 15.47 -23.36
N GLY A 27 -3.34 15.19 -24.21
CA GLY A 27 -2.84 16.13 -25.21
C GLY A 27 -2.16 17.38 -24.63
N ASP A 28 -1.95 17.43 -23.31
CA ASP A 28 -1.42 18.58 -22.59
C ASP A 28 0.09 18.79 -22.85
N SER A 29 0.51 20.06 -22.97
CA SER A 29 1.90 20.47 -23.15
C SER A 29 2.80 20.09 -21.96
N TYR A 30 4.10 19.93 -22.21
CA TYR A 30 5.11 19.53 -21.23
C TYR A 30 5.19 20.44 -19.99
N GLU A 31 4.77 21.70 -20.13
CA GLU A 31 4.75 22.71 -19.06
C GLU A 31 3.68 22.45 -17.99
N VAL A 32 2.65 21.65 -18.28
CA VAL A 32 1.59 21.35 -17.32
C VAL A 32 2.12 20.40 -16.24
N ARG A 33 1.85 20.72 -14.96
CA ARG A 33 2.22 19.88 -13.83
C ARG A 33 1.49 18.54 -13.91
N PHE A 34 2.20 17.46 -13.59
CA PHE A 34 1.64 16.11 -13.67
C PHE A 34 0.45 15.89 -12.73
N LEU A 35 0.44 16.52 -11.56
CA LEU A 35 -0.69 16.45 -10.63
C LEU A 35 -1.98 17.02 -11.24
N ASP A 36 -1.87 18.07 -12.05
CA ASP A 36 -3.00 18.69 -12.73
C ASP A 36 -3.53 17.77 -13.84
N ILE A 37 -2.65 17.03 -14.52
CA ILE A 37 -3.04 16.02 -15.51
C ILE A 37 -3.72 14.82 -14.84
N LEU A 38 -3.22 14.39 -13.68
CA LEU A 38 -3.82 13.31 -12.91
C LEU A 38 -5.23 13.67 -12.43
N SER A 39 -5.43 14.90 -11.92
CA SER A 39 -6.74 15.34 -11.45
C SER A 39 -7.74 15.44 -12.61
N LYS A 40 -7.33 15.97 -13.77
CA LYS A 40 -8.15 15.97 -15.00
C LYS A 40 -8.56 14.56 -15.43
N LEU A 41 -7.64 13.60 -15.39
CA LEU A 41 -7.89 12.21 -15.78
C LEU A 41 -8.57 11.38 -14.68
N ASN A 42 -8.77 11.96 -13.48
CA ASN A 42 -9.18 11.25 -12.26
C ASN A 42 -8.30 10.02 -11.95
N TRP A 43 -7.00 10.12 -12.26
CA TRP A 43 -6.03 9.05 -12.05
C TRP A 43 -5.40 9.13 -10.67
N LYS A 44 -5.49 8.04 -9.92
CA LYS A 44 -4.78 7.88 -8.65
C LYS A 44 -3.27 7.84 -8.83
N THR A 45 -2.54 8.37 -7.86
CA THR A 45 -1.09 8.31 -7.80
C THR A 45 -0.59 6.86 -7.60
N LEU A 46 0.69 6.61 -7.93
CA LEU A 46 1.30 5.30 -7.70
C LEU A 46 1.34 4.90 -6.22
N GLU A 47 1.35 5.87 -5.32
CA GLU A 47 1.35 5.61 -3.87
C GLU A 47 -0.04 5.19 -3.40
N GLU A 48 -1.07 5.93 -3.79
CA GLU A 48 -2.46 5.59 -3.49
C GLU A 48 -2.84 4.22 -4.05
N ARG A 49 -2.49 3.94 -5.32
CA ARG A 49 -2.75 2.63 -5.93
C ARG A 49 -2.07 1.49 -5.16
N ARG A 50 -0.84 1.72 -4.67
CA ARG A 50 -0.12 0.73 -3.86
C ARG A 50 -0.76 0.54 -2.50
N ASN A 51 -1.22 1.61 -1.86
CA ASN A 51 -1.92 1.53 -0.59
C ASN A 51 -3.24 0.76 -0.75
N GLU A 52 -4.03 1.06 -1.78
CA GLU A 52 -5.27 0.33 -2.08
C GLU A 52 -5.03 -1.15 -2.35
N GLN A 53 -3.98 -1.45 -3.10
CA GLN A 53 -3.54 -2.82 -3.34
C GLN A 53 -3.19 -3.54 -2.03
N GLN A 54 -2.41 -2.89 -1.16
CA GLN A 54 -2.07 -3.45 0.16
C GLN A 54 -3.32 -3.69 1.00
N LEU A 55 -4.24 -2.73 1.07
CA LEU A 55 -5.51 -2.85 1.80
C LEU A 55 -6.37 -3.99 1.27
N LYS A 56 -6.52 -4.12 -0.06
CA LYS A 56 -7.24 -5.24 -0.69
C LYS A 56 -6.61 -6.58 -0.34
N CYS A 57 -5.28 -6.67 -0.33
CA CYS A 57 -4.59 -7.89 0.07
C CYS A 57 -4.83 -8.23 1.56
N VAL A 58 -4.74 -7.24 2.45
CA VAL A 58 -5.01 -7.45 3.88
C VAL A 58 -6.45 -7.89 4.09
N SER A 59 -7.41 -7.20 3.49
CA SER A 59 -8.83 -7.58 3.56
C SER A 59 -9.06 -9.02 3.09
N LYS A 60 -8.46 -9.43 1.96
CA LYS A 60 -8.54 -10.81 1.47
C LYS A 60 -7.85 -11.82 2.37
N ALA A 61 -6.75 -11.45 3.01
CA ALA A 61 -6.03 -12.29 3.96
C ALA A 61 -6.87 -12.51 5.23
N LEU A 62 -7.59 -11.49 5.68
CA LEU A 62 -8.50 -11.56 6.82
C LEU A 62 -9.77 -12.37 6.53
N THR A 63 -10.28 -12.32 5.30
CA THR A 63 -11.45 -13.10 4.87
C THR A 63 -11.11 -14.54 4.42
N CYS A 64 -9.87 -15.00 4.66
CA CYS A 64 -9.38 -16.33 4.26
C CYS A 64 -9.48 -16.64 2.74
N GLN A 65 -9.60 -15.62 1.89
CA GLN A 65 -9.65 -15.76 0.42
C GLN A 65 -8.25 -15.80 -0.22
N CYS A 66 -7.21 -15.99 0.58
CA CYS A 66 -5.81 -15.98 0.17
C CYS A 66 -5.17 -17.32 0.58
N PRO A 67 -4.20 -17.85 -0.18
CA PRO A 67 -3.50 -19.06 0.24
C PRO A 67 -2.89 -18.88 1.64
N GLU A 68 -2.85 -19.98 2.38
CA GLU A 68 -2.56 -20.01 3.82
C GLU A 68 -1.22 -19.35 4.19
N ASN A 69 -0.26 -19.41 3.27
CA ASN A 69 1.03 -18.76 3.39
C ASN A 69 0.94 -17.23 3.50
N ILE A 70 -0.06 -16.60 2.88
CA ILE A 70 -0.29 -15.15 2.92
C ILE A 70 -1.18 -14.78 4.11
N SER A 71 -2.19 -15.57 4.44
CA SER A 71 -3.03 -15.32 5.62
C SER A 71 -2.20 -15.43 6.91
N ASN A 72 -1.31 -16.42 7.01
CA ASN A 72 -0.40 -16.58 8.17
C ASN A 72 0.63 -15.44 8.31
N MET A 73 0.78 -14.57 7.29
CA MET A 73 1.57 -13.34 7.43
C MET A 73 0.88 -12.27 8.26
N PHE A 74 -0.43 -12.32 8.44
CA PHE A 74 -1.19 -11.30 9.14
C PHE A 74 -1.88 -11.91 10.35
N THR A 75 -1.50 -11.45 11.54
CA THR A 75 -2.14 -11.87 12.78
C THR A 75 -2.87 -10.66 13.35
N MET A 76 -4.18 -10.79 13.53
CA MET A 76 -4.95 -9.76 14.22
C MET A 76 -4.49 -9.68 15.67
N SER A 77 -4.43 -8.48 16.23
CA SER A 77 -4.14 -8.31 17.65
C SER A 77 -5.34 -8.78 18.46
N ASN A 78 -5.41 -10.07 18.81
CA ASN A 78 -6.39 -10.54 19.77
C ASN A 78 -5.94 -10.06 21.16
N SER A 79 -6.43 -8.89 21.59
CA SER A 79 -6.20 -8.39 22.93
C SER A 79 -7.11 -9.12 23.92
N GLU A 80 -6.88 -10.42 24.13
CA GLU A 80 -7.58 -11.21 25.15
C GLU A 80 -7.28 -10.75 26.59
N ARG A 81 -6.34 -9.82 26.79
CA ARG A 81 -5.96 -9.34 28.13
C ARG A 81 -6.55 -7.99 28.53
N TYR A 82 -6.87 -7.09 27.59
CA TYR A 82 -7.47 -5.79 27.88
C TYR A 82 -8.28 -5.28 26.69
N ASP A 83 -9.59 -5.17 26.89
CA ASP A 83 -10.55 -4.71 25.89
C ASP A 83 -10.53 -3.17 25.80
N LEU A 84 -9.47 -2.64 25.22
CA LEU A 84 -9.43 -1.24 24.81
C LEU A 84 -10.11 -1.17 23.44
N ARG A 85 -11.30 -0.55 23.38
CA ARG A 85 -12.19 -0.35 22.21
C ARG A 85 -11.53 0.12 20.90
N SER A 86 -10.25 0.48 20.92
CA SER A 86 -9.43 0.97 19.80
C SER A 86 -8.51 -0.10 19.17
N ASN A 87 -8.42 -1.31 19.74
CA ASN A 87 -7.40 -2.29 19.34
C ASN A 87 -7.92 -3.56 18.64
N ASN A 88 -9.24 -3.82 18.64
CA ASN A 88 -9.81 -5.06 18.10
C ASN A 88 -9.67 -5.23 16.57
N SER A 89 -9.40 -4.16 15.83
CA SER A 89 -9.29 -4.16 14.38
C SER A 89 -7.88 -3.87 13.87
N LYS A 90 -6.88 -3.80 14.78
CA LYS A 90 -5.48 -3.51 14.45
C LYS A 90 -4.67 -4.79 14.25
N LEU A 91 -3.82 -4.77 13.23
CA LEU A 91 -2.87 -5.84 12.95
C LEU A 91 -1.65 -5.74 13.87
N VAL A 92 -1.15 -6.89 14.33
CA VAL A 92 0.08 -6.97 15.15
C VAL A 92 1.28 -6.56 14.32
N LEU A 93 1.86 -5.42 14.67
CA LEU A 93 3.14 -4.97 14.14
C LEU A 93 4.26 -5.41 15.09
N ALA A 94 5.03 -6.42 14.69
CA ALA A 94 6.28 -6.74 15.38
C ALA A 94 7.19 -5.51 15.34
N LYS A 95 7.69 -5.05 16.50
CA LYS A 95 8.64 -3.93 16.60
C LYS A 95 9.96 -4.36 15.93
N PRO A 96 10.26 -3.89 14.72
CA PRO A 96 11.38 -4.43 13.96
C PRO A 96 12.69 -3.86 14.51
N LYS A 97 13.61 -4.74 14.94
CA LYS A 97 14.97 -4.35 15.34
C LYS A 97 15.85 -3.94 14.15
N THR A 98 15.46 -4.30 12.92
CA THR A 98 16.24 -4.07 11.69
C THR A 98 15.38 -3.42 10.61
N ASN A 99 15.97 -2.51 9.82
CA ASN A 99 15.27 -1.84 8.71
C ASN A 99 14.79 -2.80 7.61
N SER A 100 15.39 -3.99 7.48
CA SER A 100 14.96 -5.03 6.54
C SER A 100 13.51 -5.45 6.77
N LEU A 101 13.10 -5.61 8.03
CA LEU A 101 11.73 -6.00 8.38
C LEU A 101 10.72 -4.88 8.07
N LYS A 102 11.12 -3.60 8.24
CA LYS A 102 10.28 -2.44 7.86
C LYS A 102 9.97 -2.37 6.38
N ARG A 103 10.85 -2.94 5.54
CA ARG A 103 10.71 -2.96 4.08
C ARG A 103 9.93 -4.16 3.55
N THR A 104 9.54 -5.10 4.43
CA THR A 104 8.74 -6.26 4.04
C THR A 104 7.30 -5.86 3.77
N PHE A 105 6.64 -6.64 2.89
CA PHE A 105 5.23 -6.47 2.58
C PHE A 105 4.34 -6.57 3.83
N ARG A 106 4.60 -7.55 4.72
CA ARG A 106 3.87 -7.76 5.98
C ARG A 106 3.82 -6.48 6.81
N TYR A 107 4.98 -5.86 7.05
CA TYR A 107 5.06 -4.66 7.88
C TYR A 107 4.41 -3.44 7.21
N ALA A 108 4.68 -3.22 5.91
CA ALA A 108 4.12 -2.09 5.18
C ALA A 108 2.59 -2.17 5.09
N ALA A 109 2.05 -3.33 4.73
CA ALA A 109 0.60 -3.53 4.60
C ALA A 109 -0.11 -3.42 5.95
N ALA A 110 0.45 -4.00 7.02
CA ALA A 110 -0.11 -3.87 8.36
C ALA A 110 -0.07 -2.43 8.90
N LYS A 111 0.97 -1.65 8.54
CA LYS A 111 1.05 -0.23 8.89
C LYS A 111 -0.03 0.59 8.20
N VAL A 112 -0.23 0.40 6.89
CA VAL A 112 -1.27 1.11 6.11
C VAL A 112 -2.66 0.76 6.63
N TRP A 113 -2.92 -0.51 6.95
CA TRP A 113 -4.18 -0.94 7.57
C TRP A 113 -4.45 -0.25 8.91
N ASN A 114 -3.45 -0.23 9.80
CA ASN A 114 -3.59 0.41 11.11
C ASN A 114 -3.80 1.93 11.01
N GLN A 115 -3.31 2.57 9.93
CA GLN A 115 -3.57 3.98 9.66
C GLN A 115 -4.97 4.24 9.08
N SER A 116 -5.54 3.28 8.35
CA SER A 116 -6.90 3.42 7.79
C SER A 116 -8.02 3.12 8.80
N VAL A 117 -7.70 2.44 9.89
CA VAL A 117 -8.65 2.01 10.93
C VAL A 117 -8.63 2.93 12.17
N SER A 118 -7.71 3.92 12.20
CA SER A 118 -7.56 4.88 13.29
C SER A 118 -8.40 6.14 13.07
#